data_AF-A0A0S3IUQ8-F1
#
_entry.id   AF-A0A0S3IUQ8-F1
#
_cell.length_a   1.000
_cell.length_b   1.000
_cell.length_c   1.000
_cell.angle_alpha   90.00
_cell.angle_beta   90.00
_cell.angle_gamma   90.00
#
_symmetry.space_group_name_H-M   'P 1'
#
loop_
_entity.id
_entity.type
_entity.pdbx_description
1 polymer ?
#
loop_
_entity_poly.entity_id
_entity_poly.type
_entity_poly.pdbx_seq_one_letter_code
_entity_poly.pdbx_strand_id
1 'polypeptide(L)'
;MAVGSTIHTQMYTQPAVSTRVQPSVAMRTISRAAMEGQMFAEPAQADAAVYEFQAPQSSSLSSGVAGLLLAPVAAVAAFLAFKKGQADQQAANYHSVADPVGVQTYGTELVFAMNATTGNKYPGKSSTKTAISGFGRIGRNVLRCWHGRSPKPFDIVAINAGSMSPEQAAHLLKYDSVLGTFQADVQYGDDWISVDGKKIKLISTRDPAQAPWKELGVEIVIEGTGAFNSLDGSSKHLTAGAKKVVITAPGKNCPTYVCGVNEDQYNPATDNVVSNASCTTNGMAGVCKVLDENFGVQYGTMTTTHSYTGDQMILDGRHSDLRRARAGAVNIVPTSTGAAKAVALVLPNLKGKLNGIALRVPTPNVSIVDLVVKTDKKTTKEAVNAALKAAADGPLKGVLGYTELPLVSSDFKGTDESSTVDGQLSMVMGEDMVKVVMWYDNEWGYSQRVVDLTAVVAGKL
;
A
#
# COMPACT_ATOMS: atom_id res chain seq x y z
N MET A 1 0.59 60.42 38.23
CA MET A 1 0.83 61.20 36.99
C MET A 1 1.72 60.29 36.12
N ALA A 2 1.29 59.74 34.97
CA ALA A 2 1.19 60.37 33.63
C ALA A 2 2.54 60.97 33.17
N VAL A 3 3.16 60.76 31.99
CA VAL A 3 2.88 60.05 30.69
C VAL A 3 4.28 59.69 30.07
N GLY A 4 4.55 58.75 29.15
CA GLY A 4 3.79 57.68 28.46
C GLY A 4 4.30 57.43 27.01
N SER A 5 4.24 56.16 26.52
CA SER A 5 4.45 55.65 25.13
C SER A 5 5.59 56.16 24.22
N THR A 6 6.39 55.23 23.65
CA THR A 6 6.46 55.03 22.18
C THR A 6 7.15 53.72 21.78
N ILE A 7 6.77 53.17 20.61
CA ILE A 7 7.30 51.96 19.98
C ILE A 7 8.08 52.38 18.73
N HIS A 8 9.23 51.77 18.46
CA HIS A 8 9.83 51.81 17.11
C HIS A 8 10.44 50.47 16.70
N THR A 9 9.83 49.86 15.69
CA THR A 9 10.34 48.69 14.97
C THR A 9 11.34 49.14 13.92
N GLN A 10 12.58 48.65 13.96
CA GLN A 10 13.54 48.84 12.86
C GLN A 10 13.61 47.58 11.98
N MET A 11 13.28 47.76 10.69
CA MET A 11 13.58 46.77 9.65
C MET A 11 15.05 46.92 9.23
N TYR A 12 15.80 45.82 9.24
CA TYR A 12 17.12 45.76 8.59
C TYR A 12 16.97 45.35 7.12
N THR A 13 17.27 46.27 6.20
CA THR A 13 17.46 45.97 4.78
C THR A 13 18.96 45.75 4.49
N GLN A 14 19.30 44.67 3.77
CA GLN A 14 20.65 44.45 3.26
C GLN A 14 20.77 44.84 1.78
N PRO A 15 21.95 45.30 1.32
CA PRO A 15 22.14 45.82 -0.03
C PRO A 15 22.20 44.72 -1.09
N ALA A 16 21.71 45.03 -2.30
CA ALA A 16 21.70 44.12 -3.43
C ALA A 16 23.08 43.98 -4.09
N VAL A 17 23.50 42.73 -4.36
CA VAL A 17 24.68 42.43 -5.17
C VAL A 17 24.25 42.23 -6.63
N SER A 18 24.86 43.01 -7.52
CA SER A 18 24.62 42.96 -8.97
C SER A 18 25.46 41.86 -9.63
N THR A 19 24.80 40.96 -10.36
CA THR A 19 25.49 40.01 -11.26
C THR A 19 24.88 40.09 -12.66
N ARG A 20 25.70 40.48 -13.64
CA ARG A 20 25.30 40.61 -15.06
C ARG A 20 25.01 39.23 -15.69
N VAL A 21 23.92 39.16 -16.45
CA VAL A 21 23.71 38.16 -17.51
C VAL A 21 23.35 38.91 -18.79
N GLN A 22 24.01 38.59 -19.91
CA GLN A 22 23.73 39.19 -21.22
C GLN A 22 22.52 38.53 -21.88
N PRO A 23 21.61 39.29 -22.52
CA PRO A 23 20.65 38.73 -23.48
C PRO A 23 21.26 38.73 -24.89
N SER A 24 21.29 37.57 -25.55
CA SER A 24 21.58 37.48 -26.99
C SER A 24 20.36 37.91 -27.80
N VAL A 25 20.48 39.02 -28.52
CA VAL A 25 19.45 39.49 -29.46
C VAL A 25 19.61 38.78 -30.80
N ALA A 26 18.54 38.14 -31.27
CA ALA A 26 18.39 37.73 -32.67
C ALA A 26 16.93 37.90 -33.11
N MET A 27 16.55 39.14 -33.47
CA MET A 27 15.33 39.42 -34.21
C MET A 27 15.53 39.04 -35.69
N ARG A 28 14.59 38.29 -36.28
CA ARG A 28 14.10 38.59 -37.64
C ARG A 28 12.60 38.34 -37.76
N THR A 29 11.93 39.42 -38.12
CA THR A 29 10.49 39.60 -38.35
C THR A 29 9.99 38.80 -39.55
N ILE A 30 8.74 38.33 -39.50
CA ILE A 30 7.67 38.65 -40.48
C ILE A 30 6.34 38.61 -39.72
N SER A 31 5.42 39.52 -40.05
CA SER A 31 4.24 39.86 -39.26
C SER A 31 2.93 39.47 -39.94
N ARG A 32 1.85 39.39 -39.14
CA ARG A 32 0.42 39.47 -39.51
C ARG A 32 -0.16 38.39 -40.45
N ALA A 33 -1.05 37.56 -39.90
CA ALA A 33 -2.51 37.63 -40.14
C ALA A 33 -3.20 36.27 -39.92
N ALA A 34 -3.51 35.90 -38.68
CA ALA A 34 -4.40 34.76 -38.33
C ALA A 34 -4.81 34.75 -36.84
N MET A 35 -5.44 35.81 -36.33
CA MET A 35 -6.17 35.75 -35.05
C MET A 35 -7.32 36.77 -35.06
N GLU A 36 -8.46 36.34 -35.57
CA GLU A 36 -9.76 36.91 -35.25
C GLU A 36 -10.83 35.82 -35.45
N GLY A 37 -11.72 35.65 -34.46
CA GLY A 37 -12.95 34.87 -34.60
C GLY A 37 -12.83 33.33 -34.49
N GLN A 38 -12.92 32.80 -33.28
CA GLN A 38 -13.91 31.75 -32.97
C GLN A 38 -14.18 31.70 -31.46
N MET A 39 -15.40 32.11 -31.09
CA MET A 39 -15.92 31.96 -29.72
C MET A 39 -16.39 30.52 -29.50
N PHE A 40 -16.25 30.04 -28.26
CA PHE A 40 -16.84 28.77 -27.85
C PHE A 40 -18.37 28.86 -27.89
N ALA A 41 -19.01 27.90 -28.56
CA ALA A 41 -20.45 27.65 -28.45
C ALA A 41 -20.65 26.29 -27.76
N GLU A 42 -21.50 26.26 -26.73
CA GLU A 42 -21.89 25.00 -26.08
C GLU A 42 -22.81 24.18 -27.00
N PRO A 43 -22.66 22.85 -27.05
CA PRO A 43 -23.64 21.97 -27.69
C PRO A 43 -24.86 21.78 -26.77
N ALA A 44 -26.04 22.14 -27.26
CA ALA A 44 -27.30 22.01 -26.52
C ALA A 44 -27.66 20.54 -26.21
N GLN A 45 -28.32 20.33 -25.07
CA GLN A 45 -28.96 19.04 -24.75
C GLN A 45 -30.05 18.73 -25.78
N ALA A 46 -30.03 17.52 -26.33
CA ALA A 46 -31.10 16.99 -27.17
C ALA A 46 -31.99 16.06 -26.34
N ASP A 47 -33.25 16.44 -26.14
CA ASP A 47 -34.23 15.62 -25.44
C ASP A 47 -34.53 14.32 -26.20
N ALA A 48 -34.52 13.20 -25.48
CA ALA A 48 -34.88 11.89 -26.03
C ALA A 48 -36.41 11.76 -26.15
N ALA A 49 -36.94 12.02 -27.35
CA ALA A 49 -38.37 11.85 -27.62
C ALA A 49 -38.81 10.37 -27.51
N VAL A 50 -39.68 10.09 -26.55
CA VAL A 50 -40.36 8.79 -26.41
C VAL A 50 -41.41 8.66 -27.51
N TYR A 51 -41.26 7.68 -28.40
CA TYR A 51 -42.27 7.35 -29.41
C TYR A 51 -43.22 6.27 -28.87
N GLU A 52 -44.41 6.68 -28.44
CA GLU A 52 -45.55 5.76 -28.29
C GLU A 52 -46.12 5.38 -29.67
N PHE A 53 -46.44 4.10 -29.87
CA PHE A 53 -46.96 3.59 -31.14
C PHE A 53 -48.49 3.45 -31.07
N GLN A 54 -49.22 4.45 -31.57
CA GLN A 54 -50.67 4.31 -31.80
C GLN A 54 -50.94 3.53 -33.10
N ALA A 55 -51.75 2.47 -33.01
CA ALA A 55 -52.20 1.73 -34.19
C ALA A 55 -53.30 2.51 -34.94
N PRO A 56 -53.18 2.75 -36.25
CA PRO A 56 -54.20 3.46 -37.02
C PRO A 56 -55.43 2.59 -37.29
N GLN A 57 -56.62 3.20 -37.22
CA GLN A 57 -57.88 2.56 -37.62
C GLN A 57 -57.93 2.31 -39.14
N SER A 58 -58.59 1.22 -39.53
CA SER A 58 -58.73 0.80 -40.91
C SER A 58 -59.69 1.68 -41.72
N SER A 59 -59.18 2.35 -42.77
CA SER A 59 -60.00 2.92 -43.84
C SER A 59 -59.71 2.21 -45.16
N SER A 60 -60.77 1.84 -45.87
CA SER A 60 -60.72 1.05 -47.10
C SER A 60 -60.37 1.90 -48.32
N LEU A 61 -59.38 1.49 -49.12
CA LEU A 61 -59.20 1.91 -50.52
C LEU A 61 -58.59 0.77 -51.36
N SER A 62 -58.92 0.72 -52.64
CA SER A 62 -58.86 -0.49 -53.48
C SER A 62 -57.66 -0.56 -54.45
N SER A 63 -57.24 -1.80 -54.71
CA SER A 63 -56.69 -2.33 -55.99
C SER A 63 -55.52 -1.60 -56.69
N GLY A 64 -54.44 -2.34 -56.93
CA GLY A 64 -53.70 -2.25 -58.20
C GLY A 64 -52.20 -1.92 -58.11
N VAL A 65 -51.83 -0.88 -57.36
CA VAL A 65 -50.46 -0.30 -57.45
C VAL A 65 -49.65 -0.38 -56.14
N ALA A 66 -50.30 -0.53 -54.98
CA ALA A 66 -49.60 -0.60 -53.69
C ALA A 66 -48.75 -1.87 -53.48
N GLY A 67 -49.03 -2.95 -54.23
CA GLY A 67 -48.35 -4.24 -54.06
C GLY A 67 -46.88 -4.27 -54.52
N LEU A 68 -46.48 -3.47 -55.52
CA LEU A 68 -45.12 -3.51 -56.06
C LEU A 68 -44.09 -2.71 -55.26
N LEU A 69 -44.52 -1.70 -54.48
CA LEU A 69 -43.60 -0.88 -53.68
C LEU A 69 -43.37 -1.41 -52.26
N LEU A 70 -44.25 -2.30 -51.77
CA LEU A 70 -44.11 -2.93 -50.44
C LEU A 70 -43.30 -4.23 -50.46
N ALA A 71 -43.16 -4.89 -51.61
CA ALA A 71 -42.41 -6.15 -51.72
C ALA A 71 -40.93 -6.06 -51.28
N PRO A 72 -40.15 -5.00 -51.60
CA PRO A 72 -38.77 -4.88 -51.13
C PRO A 72 -38.68 -4.67 -49.60
N VAL A 73 -39.61 -3.89 -49.04
CA VAL A 73 -39.65 -3.59 -47.60
C VAL A 73 -40.05 -4.83 -46.81
N ALA A 74 -41.04 -5.58 -47.29
CA ALA A 74 -41.43 -6.86 -46.71
C ALA A 74 -40.30 -7.90 -46.79
N ALA A 75 -39.55 -7.96 -47.89
CA ALA A 75 -38.40 -8.85 -48.03
C ALA A 75 -37.25 -8.48 -47.07
N VAL A 76 -36.95 -7.20 -46.88
CA VAL A 76 -35.96 -6.73 -45.90
C VAL A 76 -36.41 -7.00 -44.46
N ALA A 77 -37.68 -6.75 -44.14
CA ALA A 77 -38.24 -7.07 -42.82
C ALA A 77 -38.22 -8.59 -42.54
N ALA A 78 -38.56 -9.42 -43.52
CA ALA A 78 -38.48 -10.88 -43.41
C ALA A 78 -37.03 -11.37 -43.26
N PHE A 79 -36.06 -10.78 -43.99
CA PHE A 79 -34.64 -11.10 -43.86
C PHE A 79 -34.07 -10.70 -42.48
N LEU A 80 -34.47 -9.54 -41.96
CA LEU A 80 -34.09 -9.09 -40.62
C LEU A 80 -34.76 -9.94 -39.52
N ALA A 81 -36.03 -10.31 -39.68
CA ALA A 81 -36.72 -11.23 -38.78
C ALA A 81 -36.11 -12.65 -38.82
N PHE A 82 -35.69 -13.13 -39.99
CA PHE A 82 -34.97 -14.39 -40.15
C PHE A 82 -33.59 -14.34 -39.49
N LYS A 83 -32.80 -13.27 -39.73
CA LYS A 83 -31.51 -13.07 -39.03
C LYS A 83 -31.68 -12.92 -37.53
N LYS A 84 -32.72 -12.25 -37.06
CA LYS A 84 -33.04 -12.16 -35.63
C LYS A 84 -33.43 -13.53 -35.08
N GLY A 85 -34.28 -14.30 -35.77
CA GLY A 85 -34.62 -15.68 -35.39
C GLY A 85 -33.40 -16.60 -35.35
N GLN A 86 -32.44 -16.45 -36.26
CA GLN A 86 -31.16 -17.15 -36.21
C GLN A 86 -30.28 -16.70 -35.03
N ALA A 87 -30.21 -15.40 -34.74
CA ALA A 87 -29.46 -14.87 -33.60
C ALA A 87 -30.10 -15.27 -32.26
N ASP A 88 -31.43 -15.27 -32.17
CA ASP A 88 -32.21 -15.69 -31.00
C ASP A 88 -32.12 -17.22 -30.82
N GLN A 89 -32.10 -18.03 -31.89
CA GLN A 89 -31.77 -19.47 -31.81
C GLN A 89 -30.31 -19.70 -31.43
N GLN A 90 -29.37 -18.89 -31.91
CA GLN A 90 -27.96 -19.00 -31.53
C GLN A 90 -27.76 -18.64 -30.06
N ALA A 91 -28.44 -17.62 -29.56
CA ALA A 91 -28.50 -17.27 -28.14
C ALA A 91 -29.19 -18.36 -27.30
N ALA A 92 -30.30 -18.94 -27.77
CA ALA A 92 -30.97 -20.06 -27.11
C ALA A 92 -30.08 -21.31 -27.07
N ASN A 93 -29.26 -21.56 -28.10
CA ASN A 93 -28.27 -22.63 -28.11
C ASN A 93 -27.09 -22.34 -27.15
N TYR A 94 -26.69 -21.06 -26.98
CA TYR A 94 -25.77 -20.65 -25.91
C TYR A 94 -26.37 -20.87 -24.51
N HIS A 95 -27.68 -20.69 -24.33
CA HIS A 95 -28.37 -20.89 -23.05
C HIS A 95 -28.80 -22.34 -22.75
N SER A 96 -28.78 -23.25 -23.72
CA SER A 96 -29.26 -24.64 -23.56
C SER A 96 -28.17 -25.72 -23.63
N VAL A 97 -26.89 -25.34 -23.76
CA VAL A 97 -25.73 -26.26 -23.74
C VAL A 97 -24.85 -26.07 -22.49
N ALA A 98 -25.30 -25.26 -21.52
CA ALA A 98 -24.56 -24.94 -20.29
C ALA A 98 -25.00 -25.77 -19.07
N ASP A 99 -24.77 -27.09 -19.10
CA ASP A 99 -24.17 -27.86 -17.98
C ASP A 99 -23.99 -29.36 -18.33
N PRO A 100 -23.01 -30.09 -17.75
CA PRO A 100 -21.88 -29.66 -16.93
C PRO A 100 -20.53 -30.19 -17.46
N VAL A 101 -19.68 -29.31 -17.99
CA VAL A 101 -18.25 -29.63 -18.21
C VAL A 101 -17.39 -28.57 -17.56
N GLY A 102 -17.00 -28.82 -16.30
CA GLY A 102 -15.85 -28.18 -15.67
C GLY A 102 -15.84 -26.66 -15.64
N VAL A 103 -17.01 -26.01 -15.52
CA VAL A 103 -17.04 -24.58 -15.18
C VAL A 103 -16.46 -24.42 -13.78
N GLN A 104 -15.16 -24.15 -13.70
CA GLN A 104 -14.59 -23.50 -12.53
C GLN A 104 -15.23 -22.12 -12.44
N THR A 105 -16.35 -22.05 -11.73
CA THR A 105 -16.80 -20.78 -11.16
C THR A 105 -15.63 -20.24 -10.35
N TYR A 106 -15.05 -19.12 -10.78
CA TYR A 106 -14.32 -18.25 -9.86
C TYR A 106 -15.23 -18.07 -8.66
N GLY A 107 -14.76 -18.54 -7.50
CA GLY A 107 -15.64 -18.88 -6.38
C GLY A 107 -16.60 -17.72 -6.06
N THR A 108 -17.85 -18.05 -5.75
CA THR A 108 -18.84 -17.06 -5.29
C THR A 108 -18.42 -16.33 -4.02
N GLU A 109 -17.31 -16.74 -3.39
CA GLU A 109 -16.50 -15.96 -2.47
C GLU A 109 -15.48 -15.03 -3.18
N LEU A 110 -15.95 -14.21 -4.13
CA LEU A 110 -15.40 -12.85 -4.29
C LEU A 110 -15.97 -11.92 -3.22
N VAL A 111 -16.05 -12.42 -1.99
CA VAL A 111 -16.04 -11.58 -0.81
C VAL A 111 -14.65 -10.96 -0.80
N PHE A 112 -14.58 -9.65 -1.03
CA PHE A 112 -13.42 -8.86 -0.60
C PHE A 112 -13.32 -9.03 0.91
N ALA A 113 -12.55 -10.02 1.35
CA ALA A 113 -12.44 -10.42 2.74
C ALA A 113 -11.57 -9.43 3.51
N MET A 114 -12.12 -8.22 3.69
CA MET A 114 -11.84 -7.37 4.85
C MET A 114 -12.25 -8.05 6.17
N ASN A 115 -12.88 -9.25 6.10
CA ASN A 115 -12.80 -10.28 7.13
C ASN A 115 -11.35 -10.79 7.28
N ALA A 116 -10.51 -9.89 7.75
CA ALA A 116 -9.12 -10.12 8.10
C ALA A 116 -8.98 -11.39 8.93
N THR A 117 -8.13 -12.32 8.45
CA THR A 117 -7.46 -13.27 9.35
C THR A 117 -6.51 -12.46 10.22
N THR A 118 -7.10 -11.84 11.26
CA THR A 118 -6.41 -11.17 12.35
C THR A 118 -5.56 -12.19 13.08
N GLY A 119 -4.37 -12.44 12.53
CA GLY A 119 -3.56 -13.61 12.84
C GLY A 119 -3.13 -13.62 14.31
N ASN A 120 -3.89 -14.31 15.16
CA ASN A 120 -3.61 -14.48 16.59
C ASN A 120 -2.40 -15.41 16.85
N LYS A 121 -1.48 -15.54 15.88
CA LYS A 121 -0.22 -16.29 15.97
C LYS A 121 0.69 -15.76 17.09
N TYR A 122 0.61 -14.46 17.38
CA TYR A 122 1.34 -13.79 18.46
C TYR A 122 0.33 -13.20 19.46
N PRO A 123 0.00 -13.92 20.55
CA PRO A 123 -1.08 -13.53 21.46
C PRO A 123 -0.77 -12.28 22.29
N GLY A 124 0.53 -11.99 22.51
CA GLY A 124 0.98 -10.86 23.31
C GLY A 124 0.50 -10.89 24.76
N LYS A 125 0.25 -9.70 25.33
CA LYS A 125 -0.17 -9.48 26.71
C LYS A 125 -1.04 -8.24 26.77
N SER A 126 -2.36 -8.43 26.82
CA SER A 126 -3.35 -7.35 26.66
C SER A 126 -3.23 -6.22 27.69
N SER A 127 -2.64 -6.47 28.85
CA SER A 127 -2.40 -5.45 29.90
C SER A 127 -1.18 -4.56 29.63
N THR A 128 -0.29 -4.93 28.70
CA THR A 128 0.94 -4.19 28.43
C THR A 128 0.61 -2.88 27.74
N LYS A 129 0.94 -1.76 28.38
CA LYS A 129 0.62 -0.43 27.86
C LYS A 129 1.60 -0.03 26.76
N THR A 130 1.07 0.33 25.60
CA THR A 130 1.83 0.69 24.40
C THR A 130 1.46 2.10 23.95
N ALA A 131 2.45 2.83 23.43
CA ALA A 131 2.24 4.09 22.73
C ALA A 131 2.73 4.04 21.28
N ILE A 132 2.14 4.85 20.41
CA ILE A 132 2.63 5.08 19.04
C ILE A 132 3.33 6.44 18.98
N SER A 133 4.58 6.47 18.54
CA SER A 133 5.33 7.69 18.28
C SER A 133 5.38 7.94 16.78
N GLY A 134 4.69 8.99 16.29
CA GLY A 134 4.57 9.31 14.87
C GLY A 134 3.28 8.76 14.24
N PHE A 135 2.25 9.60 14.15
CA PHE A 135 0.92 9.22 13.63
C PHE A 135 0.80 9.37 12.09
N GLY A 136 1.84 8.94 11.37
CA GLY A 136 1.89 8.90 9.90
C GLY A 136 1.10 7.72 9.30
N ARG A 137 1.39 7.36 8.03
CA ARG A 137 0.73 6.22 7.35
C ARG A 137 0.79 4.93 8.19
N ILE A 138 1.99 4.53 8.62
CA ILE A 138 2.20 3.33 9.45
C ILE A 138 1.55 3.48 10.82
N GLY A 139 1.75 4.61 11.53
CA GLY A 139 1.16 4.81 12.87
C GLY A 139 -0.38 4.68 12.89
N ARG A 140 -1.07 5.20 11.85
CA ARG A 140 -2.53 5.05 11.72
C ARG A 140 -2.93 3.63 11.35
N ASN A 141 -2.19 2.97 10.45
CA ASN A 141 -2.48 1.59 10.06
C ASN A 141 -2.20 0.59 11.19
N VAL A 142 -1.18 0.81 12.03
CA VAL A 142 -0.94 0.04 13.26
C VAL A 142 -2.14 0.13 14.21
N LEU A 143 -2.72 1.33 14.39
CA LEU A 143 -3.93 1.49 15.21
C LEU A 143 -5.15 0.77 14.61
N ARG A 144 -5.34 0.81 13.28
CA ARG A 144 -6.40 0.07 12.57
C ARG A 144 -6.21 -1.45 12.70
N CYS A 145 -4.99 -1.95 12.47
CA CYS A 145 -4.62 -3.36 12.62
C CYS A 145 -4.85 -3.87 14.04
N TRP A 146 -4.43 -3.09 15.05
CA TRP A 146 -4.65 -3.37 16.46
C TRP A 146 -6.14 -3.34 16.84
N HIS A 147 -6.91 -2.40 16.27
CA HIS A 147 -8.36 -2.31 16.46
C HIS A 147 -9.09 -3.54 15.92
N GLY A 148 -8.62 -4.15 14.83
CA GLY A 148 -9.18 -5.42 14.33
C GLY A 148 -8.94 -6.63 15.24
N ARG A 149 -7.87 -6.67 16.05
CA ARG A 149 -7.52 -7.87 16.84
C ARG A 149 -8.50 -8.15 17.99
N SER A 150 -8.83 -9.43 18.21
CA SER A 150 -9.54 -9.88 19.42
C SER A 150 -9.01 -11.26 19.85
N PRO A 151 -8.50 -11.43 21.09
CA PRO A 151 -8.25 -10.39 22.11
C PRO A 151 -7.19 -9.38 21.64
N LYS A 152 -7.01 -8.27 22.40
CA LYS A 152 -5.98 -7.27 22.10
C LYS A 152 -4.59 -7.80 22.48
N PRO A 153 -3.57 -7.72 21.61
CA PRO A 153 -2.22 -8.22 21.93
C PRO A 153 -1.43 -7.33 22.92
N PHE A 154 -1.89 -6.10 23.13
CA PHE A 154 -1.38 -5.08 24.07
C PHE A 154 -2.43 -3.95 24.16
N ASP A 155 -2.26 -2.97 25.03
CA ASP A 155 -3.19 -1.84 25.18
C ASP A 155 -2.61 -0.54 24.64
N ILE A 156 -3.14 0.00 23.53
CA ILE A 156 -2.73 1.32 23.04
C ILE A 156 -3.35 2.41 23.93
N VAL A 157 -2.52 3.11 24.70
CA VAL A 157 -2.96 4.14 25.65
C VAL A 157 -2.61 5.57 25.23
N ALA A 158 -1.59 5.74 24.39
CA ALA A 158 -1.11 7.06 23.99
C ALA A 158 -0.56 7.12 22.55
N ILE A 159 -0.63 8.29 21.93
CA ILE A 159 -0.06 8.58 20.61
C ILE A 159 0.68 9.93 20.68
N ASN A 160 1.96 9.96 20.31
CA ASN A 160 2.65 11.21 19.97
C ASN A 160 2.33 11.56 18.52
N ALA A 161 1.42 12.51 18.33
CA ALA A 161 0.94 12.94 17.01
C ALA A 161 1.81 14.04 16.37
N GLY A 162 2.92 14.41 17.01
CA GLY A 162 3.78 15.48 16.53
C GLY A 162 3.04 16.82 16.57
N SER A 163 2.90 17.47 15.41
CA SER A 163 2.21 18.76 15.27
C SER A 163 0.72 18.68 14.90
N MET A 164 0.12 17.48 14.90
CA MET A 164 -1.31 17.34 14.59
C MET A 164 -2.18 17.71 15.79
N SER A 165 -3.28 18.42 15.56
CA SER A 165 -4.35 18.58 16.56
C SER A 165 -5.15 17.26 16.74
N PRO A 166 -5.93 17.12 17.83
CA PRO A 166 -6.82 15.96 18.00
C PRO A 166 -7.82 15.77 16.87
N GLU A 167 -8.40 16.87 16.38
CA GLU A 167 -9.28 16.88 15.20
C GLU A 167 -8.57 16.35 13.94
N GLN A 168 -7.34 16.84 13.66
CA GLN A 168 -6.55 16.38 12.51
C GLN A 168 -6.19 14.89 12.63
N ALA A 169 -5.80 14.43 13.82
CA ALA A 169 -5.49 13.03 14.09
C ALA A 169 -6.73 12.13 13.89
N ALA A 170 -7.88 12.52 14.44
CA ALA A 170 -9.15 11.80 14.26
C ALA A 170 -9.59 11.78 12.79
N HIS A 171 -9.54 12.92 12.10
CA HIS A 171 -9.92 13.02 10.68
C HIS A 171 -9.05 12.11 9.79
N LEU A 172 -7.72 12.16 9.95
CA LEU A 172 -6.78 11.34 9.17
C LEU A 172 -6.82 9.84 9.53
N LEU A 173 -7.35 9.49 10.71
CA LEU A 173 -7.65 8.12 11.09
C LEU A 173 -8.97 7.64 10.48
N LYS A 174 -10.01 8.48 10.48
CA LYS A 174 -11.34 8.17 9.97
C LYS A 174 -11.39 8.06 8.45
N TYR A 175 -10.66 8.90 7.72
CA TYR A 175 -10.68 8.95 6.26
C TYR A 175 -9.30 8.66 5.66
N ASP A 176 -9.23 7.68 4.74
CA ASP A 176 -7.99 7.28 4.08
C ASP A 176 -8.18 7.14 2.57
N SER A 177 -7.35 7.81 1.76
CA SER A 177 -7.44 7.74 0.30
C SER A 177 -7.09 6.37 -0.29
N VAL A 178 -6.39 5.51 0.47
CA VAL A 178 -6.02 4.15 0.03
C VAL A 178 -7.02 3.14 0.58
N LEU A 179 -7.24 3.16 1.90
CA LEU A 179 -8.03 2.15 2.61
C LEU A 179 -9.53 2.49 2.72
N GLY A 180 -9.94 3.70 2.34
CA GLY A 180 -11.32 4.18 2.47
C GLY A 180 -11.63 4.74 3.86
N THR A 181 -12.92 4.83 4.17
CA THR A 181 -13.39 5.26 5.50
C THR A 181 -13.25 4.13 6.51
N PHE A 182 -12.62 4.40 7.64
CA PHE A 182 -12.46 3.44 8.74
C PHE A 182 -13.82 3.18 9.42
N GLN A 183 -14.21 1.92 9.51
CA GLN A 183 -15.53 1.46 10.00
C GLN A 183 -15.58 1.32 11.53
N ALA A 184 -15.08 2.34 12.23
CA ALA A 184 -15.19 2.50 13.68
C ALA A 184 -15.74 3.89 14.01
N ASP A 185 -16.35 4.06 15.17
CA ASP A 185 -16.68 5.40 15.69
C ASP A 185 -15.39 6.10 16.14
N VAL A 186 -15.07 7.23 15.50
CA VAL A 186 -13.85 8.00 15.75
C VAL A 186 -14.23 9.40 16.20
N GLN A 187 -13.93 9.71 17.45
CA GLN A 187 -14.21 11.00 18.08
C GLN A 187 -12.92 11.63 18.61
N TYR A 188 -12.97 12.91 18.97
CA TYR A 188 -11.86 13.63 19.58
C TYR A 188 -12.34 14.57 20.69
N GLY A 189 -11.42 14.99 21.54
CA GLY A 189 -11.58 16.09 22.49
C GLY A 189 -10.27 16.86 22.63
N ASP A 190 -10.09 17.56 23.76
CA ASP A 190 -9.00 18.52 23.95
C ASP A 190 -7.59 17.94 23.76
N ASP A 191 -7.37 16.70 24.24
CA ASP A 191 -6.06 16.04 24.25
C ASP A 191 -6.13 14.52 24.00
N TRP A 192 -7.18 14.05 23.35
CA TRP A 192 -7.42 12.63 23.08
C TRP A 192 -8.20 12.41 21.78
N ILE A 193 -8.03 11.21 21.21
CA ILE A 193 -8.97 10.63 20.24
C ILE A 193 -9.59 9.37 20.83
N SER A 194 -10.72 8.92 20.32
CA SER A 194 -11.28 7.61 20.65
C SER A 194 -11.58 6.80 19.42
N VAL A 195 -11.57 5.47 19.59
CA VAL A 195 -12.00 4.48 18.61
C VAL A 195 -12.96 3.53 19.32
N ASP A 196 -14.22 3.47 18.88
CA ASP A 196 -15.32 2.72 19.52
C ASP A 196 -15.38 2.93 21.04
N GLY A 197 -15.40 4.20 21.45
CA GLY A 197 -15.45 4.62 22.85
C GLY A 197 -14.13 4.49 23.64
N LYS A 198 -13.14 3.71 23.18
CA LYS A 198 -11.82 3.66 23.83
C LYS A 198 -11.06 4.95 23.59
N LYS A 199 -10.89 5.77 24.63
CA LYS A 199 -10.03 6.96 24.61
C LYS A 199 -8.54 6.59 24.59
N ILE A 200 -7.77 7.35 23.81
CA ILE A 200 -6.32 7.25 23.63
C ILE A 200 -5.75 8.67 23.78
N LYS A 201 -4.80 8.85 24.71
CA LYS A 201 -4.19 10.15 24.98
C LYS A 201 -3.36 10.61 23.77
N LEU A 202 -3.54 11.85 23.34
CA LEU A 202 -2.60 12.50 22.44
C LEU A 202 -1.57 13.29 23.24
N ILE A 203 -0.32 13.23 22.76
CA ILE A 203 0.74 14.14 23.18
C ILE A 203 1.40 14.76 21.94
N SER A 204 2.07 15.89 22.16
CA SER A 204 2.88 16.58 21.16
C SER A 204 4.28 16.80 21.73
N THR A 205 5.25 15.98 21.31
CA THR A 205 6.67 16.24 21.60
C THR A 205 7.55 15.94 20.40
N ARG A 206 8.58 16.78 20.20
CA ARG A 206 9.61 16.60 19.18
C ARG A 206 10.85 15.86 19.69
N ASP A 207 11.05 15.79 21.00
CA ASP A 207 12.13 15.03 21.62
C ASP A 207 11.54 13.83 22.39
N PRO A 208 11.82 12.59 21.96
CA PRO A 208 11.35 11.38 22.64
C PRO A 208 11.68 11.30 24.13
N ALA A 209 12.77 11.93 24.57
CA ALA A 209 13.18 11.95 25.98
C ALA A 209 12.30 12.84 26.88
N GLN A 210 11.49 13.73 26.30
CA GLN A 210 10.57 14.62 27.02
C GLN A 210 9.12 14.10 27.02
N ALA A 211 8.88 12.89 26.50
CA ALA A 211 7.56 12.30 26.50
C ALA A 211 7.19 11.76 27.90
N PRO A 212 5.94 11.91 28.38
CA PRO A 212 5.52 11.46 29.71
C PRO A 212 5.23 9.95 29.78
N TRP A 213 6.08 9.09 29.21
CA TRP A 213 5.84 7.64 29.16
C TRP A 213 5.74 7.02 30.55
N LYS A 214 6.62 7.43 31.47
CA LYS A 214 6.57 7.01 32.88
C LYS A 214 5.24 7.34 33.56
N GLU A 215 4.72 8.54 33.33
CA GLU A 215 3.49 9.05 33.96
C GLU A 215 2.24 8.34 33.40
N LEU A 216 2.22 8.07 32.10
CA LEU A 216 1.16 7.33 31.43
C LEU A 216 1.25 5.80 31.69
N GLY A 217 2.37 5.34 32.25
CA GLY A 217 2.69 3.94 32.50
C GLY A 217 2.96 3.15 31.22
N VAL A 218 3.44 3.80 30.16
CA VAL A 218 3.75 3.18 28.87
C VAL A 218 4.98 2.30 28.99
N GLU A 219 4.84 1.04 28.58
CA GLU A 219 5.90 0.02 28.63
C GLU A 219 6.57 -0.18 27.27
N ILE A 220 5.82 -0.10 26.17
CA ILE A 220 6.36 -0.22 24.80
C ILE A 220 6.07 1.05 24.00
N VAL A 221 7.05 1.55 23.25
CA VAL A 221 6.80 2.55 22.20
C VAL A 221 7.00 1.94 20.82
N ILE A 222 6.01 2.10 19.95
CA ILE A 222 6.12 1.85 18.51
C ILE A 222 6.65 3.15 17.88
N GLU A 223 7.91 3.17 17.49
CA GLU A 223 8.59 4.36 16.95
C GLU A 223 8.51 4.36 15.41
N GLY A 224 7.57 5.17 14.91
CA GLY A 224 7.20 5.31 13.50
C GLY A 224 7.26 6.74 12.97
N THR A 225 8.05 7.64 13.60
CA THR A 225 8.37 8.95 13.02
C THR A 225 9.36 8.86 11.86
N GLY A 226 10.17 7.79 11.83
CA GLY A 226 11.29 7.61 10.90
C GLY A 226 12.55 8.43 11.24
N ALA A 227 12.46 9.39 12.16
CA ALA A 227 13.58 10.25 12.56
C ALA A 227 14.54 9.55 13.56
N PHE A 228 14.02 8.65 14.40
CA PHE A 228 14.77 8.03 15.51
C PHE A 228 15.15 6.57 15.24
N ASN A 229 15.51 6.24 13.99
CA ASN A 229 15.79 4.89 13.50
C ASN A 229 17.15 4.28 13.91
N SER A 230 17.64 4.58 15.11
CA SER A 230 18.87 4.01 15.68
C SER A 230 18.66 3.59 17.13
N LEU A 231 19.51 2.68 17.63
CA LEU A 231 19.55 2.31 19.05
C LEU A 231 19.61 3.57 19.94
N ASP A 232 20.53 4.48 19.66
CA ASP A 232 20.71 5.75 20.40
C ASP A 232 19.47 6.64 20.33
N GLY A 233 18.96 6.92 19.12
CA GLY A 233 17.82 7.81 18.91
C GLY A 233 16.53 7.30 19.57
N SER A 234 16.28 5.98 19.47
CA SER A 234 15.12 5.33 20.08
C SER A 234 15.30 5.10 21.59
N SER A 235 16.53 4.92 22.11
CA SER A 235 16.77 4.74 23.55
C SER A 235 16.31 5.93 24.39
N LYS A 236 16.13 7.11 23.79
CA LYS A 236 15.48 8.27 24.41
C LYS A 236 14.07 7.96 24.96
N HIS A 237 13.30 7.08 24.32
CA HIS A 237 12.01 6.64 24.86
C HIS A 237 12.18 5.83 26.16
N LEU A 238 13.28 5.10 26.30
CA LEU A 238 13.62 4.38 27.53
C LEU A 238 13.98 5.37 28.66
N THR A 239 14.73 6.42 28.35
CA THR A 239 15.01 7.54 29.28
C THR A 239 13.73 8.21 29.77
N ALA A 240 12.73 8.37 28.89
CA ALA A 240 11.40 8.88 29.21
C ALA A 240 10.51 7.88 30.00
N GLY A 241 10.98 6.65 30.23
CA GLY A 241 10.36 5.66 31.12
C GLY A 241 9.68 4.47 30.44
N ALA A 242 9.75 4.35 29.12
CA ALA A 242 9.35 3.11 28.45
C ALA A 242 10.33 1.97 28.76
N LYS A 243 9.87 0.71 28.71
CA LYS A 243 10.71 -0.48 28.88
C LYS A 243 11.30 -0.97 27.56
N LYS A 244 10.56 -0.83 26.46
CA LYS A 244 10.91 -1.35 25.12
C LYS A 244 10.54 -0.38 24.00
N VAL A 245 11.23 -0.49 22.86
CA VAL A 245 10.94 0.26 21.64
C VAL A 245 10.95 -0.66 20.41
N VAL A 246 9.92 -0.54 19.56
CA VAL A 246 9.81 -1.24 18.27
C VAL A 246 9.84 -0.20 17.14
N ILE A 247 10.94 -0.15 16.38
CA ILE A 247 11.14 0.79 15.28
C ILE A 247 10.44 0.27 14.01
N THR A 248 9.61 1.09 13.37
CA THR A 248 8.87 0.74 12.14
C THR A 248 9.65 1.10 10.87
N ALA A 249 10.96 0.89 10.88
CA ALA A 249 11.90 1.13 9.79
C ALA A 249 13.20 0.34 10.03
N PRO A 250 14.08 0.17 9.03
CA PRO A 250 15.41 -0.41 9.22
C PRO A 250 16.21 0.33 10.32
N GLY A 251 16.42 -0.35 11.44
CA GLY A 251 17.14 0.20 12.58
C GLY A 251 18.66 0.15 12.42
N LYS A 252 19.35 1.14 12.99
CA LYS A 252 20.81 1.21 13.05
C LYS A 252 21.31 0.79 14.44
N ASN A 253 22.30 -0.11 14.47
CA ASN A 253 22.96 -0.59 15.69
C ASN A 253 22.02 -1.26 16.71
N CYS A 254 20.89 -1.80 16.26
CA CYS A 254 19.93 -2.55 17.07
C CYS A 254 19.54 -3.86 16.35
N PRO A 255 19.14 -4.91 17.08
CA PRO A 255 18.66 -6.15 16.47
C PRO A 255 17.42 -5.91 15.60
N THR A 256 17.26 -6.75 14.59
CA THR A 256 16.16 -6.68 13.61
C THR A 256 15.45 -8.01 13.53
N TYR A 257 14.12 -7.96 13.54
CA TYR A 257 13.26 -9.13 13.50
C TYR A 257 12.26 -9.01 12.36
N VAL A 258 11.95 -10.15 11.75
CA VAL A 258 10.83 -10.33 10.82
C VAL A 258 10.03 -11.52 11.34
N CYS A 259 8.74 -11.32 11.57
CA CYS A 259 7.86 -12.37 12.08
C CYS A 259 7.66 -13.46 11.02
N GLY A 260 7.64 -14.74 11.43
CA GLY A 260 7.77 -15.91 10.57
C GLY A 260 9.21 -16.26 10.15
N VAL A 261 10.24 -15.56 10.64
CA VAL A 261 11.63 -15.77 10.18
C VAL A 261 12.62 -15.92 11.33
N ASN A 262 12.64 -14.98 12.28
CA ASN A 262 13.61 -14.98 13.39
C ASN A 262 13.09 -14.34 14.70
N GLU A 263 11.79 -14.08 14.82
CA GLU A 263 11.16 -13.46 16.00
C GLU A 263 11.27 -14.31 17.28
N ASP A 264 11.45 -15.63 17.12
CA ASP A 264 11.77 -16.56 18.20
C ASP A 264 13.06 -16.16 18.93
N GLN A 265 14.04 -15.65 18.19
CA GLN A 265 15.36 -15.21 18.67
C GLN A 265 15.32 -13.89 19.46
N TYR A 266 14.16 -13.25 19.62
CA TYR A 266 14.03 -12.02 20.42
C TYR A 266 14.37 -12.26 21.90
N ASN A 267 15.41 -11.61 22.42
CA ASN A 267 15.85 -11.73 23.81
C ASN A 267 15.39 -10.54 24.67
N PRO A 268 14.38 -10.71 25.55
CA PRO A 268 13.85 -9.63 26.36
C PRO A 268 14.85 -9.07 27.40
N ALA A 269 15.97 -9.74 27.68
CA ALA A 269 16.98 -9.23 28.61
C ALA A 269 17.91 -8.16 27.98
N THR A 270 18.25 -8.31 26.70
CA THR A 270 19.19 -7.42 25.99
C THR A 270 18.50 -6.49 25.01
N ASP A 271 17.42 -6.94 24.39
CA ASP A 271 16.87 -6.32 23.21
C ASP A 271 15.77 -5.33 23.64
N ASN A 272 16.23 -4.16 24.09
CA ASN A 272 15.38 -3.07 24.57
C ASN A 272 14.87 -2.17 23.44
N VAL A 273 15.65 -2.06 22.35
CA VAL A 273 15.25 -1.39 21.12
C VAL A 273 15.42 -2.39 19.98
N VAL A 274 14.36 -2.63 19.22
CA VAL A 274 14.34 -3.58 18.09
C VAL A 274 13.80 -2.91 16.84
N SER A 275 14.16 -3.41 15.66
CA SER A 275 13.60 -2.95 14.38
C SER A 275 12.75 -4.02 13.71
N ASN A 276 11.58 -3.65 13.19
CA ASN A 276 10.72 -4.50 12.36
C ASN A 276 11.19 -4.52 10.88
N ALA A 277 12.46 -4.21 10.61
CA ALA A 277 13.03 -4.07 9.27
C ALA A 277 12.26 -3.07 8.37
N SER A 278 12.28 -3.29 7.05
CA SER A 278 11.44 -2.58 6.07
C SER A 278 10.28 -3.45 5.59
N CYS A 279 9.27 -2.82 4.98
CA CYS A 279 8.20 -3.50 4.23
C CYS A 279 8.76 -4.50 3.20
N THR A 280 9.72 -4.08 2.36
CA THR A 280 10.36 -4.95 1.37
C THR A 280 11.11 -6.12 2.03
N THR A 281 11.80 -5.89 3.15
CA THR A 281 12.49 -6.97 3.88
C THR A 281 11.50 -7.99 4.44
N ASN A 282 10.38 -7.54 5.02
CA ASN A 282 9.30 -8.44 5.46
C ASN A 282 8.72 -9.23 4.27
N GLY A 283 8.48 -8.55 3.14
CA GLY A 283 7.91 -9.17 1.95
C GLY A 283 8.81 -10.20 1.26
N MET A 284 10.13 -10.12 1.38
CA MET A 284 11.05 -11.08 0.75
C MET A 284 11.67 -12.11 1.71
N ALA A 285 11.78 -11.83 3.01
CA ALA A 285 12.55 -12.69 3.92
C ALA A 285 11.94 -14.10 4.10
N GLY A 286 10.62 -14.21 4.17
CA GLY A 286 9.93 -15.52 4.22
C GLY A 286 10.20 -16.36 2.97
N VAL A 287 10.12 -15.76 1.77
CA VAL A 287 10.46 -16.41 0.50
C VAL A 287 11.94 -16.81 0.46
N CYS A 288 12.86 -15.93 0.88
CA CYS A 288 14.29 -16.24 0.95
C CYS A 288 14.60 -17.41 1.88
N LYS A 289 13.92 -17.50 3.03
CA LYS A 289 14.04 -18.61 3.99
C LYS A 289 13.66 -19.94 3.32
N VAL A 290 12.47 -19.99 2.70
CA VAL A 290 11.97 -21.19 2.03
C VAL A 290 12.88 -21.63 0.89
N LEU A 291 13.36 -20.69 0.06
CA LEU A 291 14.26 -21.00 -1.06
C LEU A 291 15.63 -21.53 -0.58
N ASP A 292 16.21 -20.95 0.47
CA ASP A 292 17.50 -21.41 1.00
C ASP A 292 17.39 -22.79 1.68
N GLU A 293 16.37 -23.01 2.50
CA GLU A 293 16.16 -24.29 3.21
C GLU A 293 15.89 -25.45 2.24
N ASN A 294 15.11 -25.21 1.18
CA ASN A 294 14.77 -26.24 0.21
C ASN A 294 15.84 -26.42 -0.86
N PHE A 295 16.41 -25.35 -1.41
CA PHE A 295 17.27 -25.40 -2.61
C PHE A 295 18.70 -24.89 -2.42
N GLY A 296 19.00 -24.21 -1.30
CA GLY A 296 20.30 -23.57 -1.01
C GLY A 296 20.56 -22.37 -1.91
N VAL A 297 20.53 -21.15 -1.40
CA VAL A 297 20.78 -19.94 -2.21
C VAL A 297 22.28 -19.66 -2.22
N GLN A 298 22.89 -19.58 -3.40
CA GLN A 298 24.29 -19.18 -3.56
C GLN A 298 24.45 -17.66 -3.55
N TYR A 299 23.71 -16.98 -4.44
CA TYR A 299 23.67 -15.53 -4.58
C TYR A 299 22.43 -15.12 -5.38
N GLY A 300 22.06 -13.85 -5.33
CA GLY A 300 20.92 -13.35 -6.07
C GLY A 300 20.80 -11.83 -6.07
N THR A 301 19.90 -11.35 -6.92
CA THR A 301 19.54 -9.94 -7.03
C THR A 301 18.03 -9.79 -6.92
N MET A 302 17.58 -8.65 -6.42
CA MET A 302 16.18 -8.29 -6.45
C MET A 302 15.94 -6.89 -7.00
N THR A 303 14.79 -6.71 -7.62
CA THR A 303 14.20 -5.41 -7.90
C THR A 303 12.87 -5.34 -7.19
N THR A 304 12.62 -4.28 -6.42
CA THR A 304 11.24 -3.99 -5.99
C THR A 304 10.65 -2.86 -6.83
N THR A 305 9.56 -3.15 -7.53
CA THR A 305 8.71 -2.12 -8.11
C THR A 305 7.74 -1.71 -7.00
N HIS A 306 8.00 -0.54 -6.42
CA HIS A 306 7.44 -0.12 -5.15
C HIS A 306 6.56 1.11 -5.35
N SER A 307 5.38 1.13 -4.73
CA SER A 307 4.57 2.36 -4.65
C SER A 307 5.35 3.55 -4.08
N TYR A 308 4.92 4.76 -4.43
CA TYR A 308 5.48 5.95 -3.80
C TYR A 308 5.10 6.02 -2.32
N THR A 309 5.82 6.86 -1.58
CA THR A 309 5.68 7.06 -0.13
C THR A 309 5.83 8.55 0.18
N GLY A 310 5.63 8.95 1.44
CA GLY A 310 5.83 10.36 1.87
C GLY A 310 7.25 10.92 1.73
N ASP A 311 8.22 10.09 1.33
CA ASP A 311 9.60 10.46 0.98
C ASP A 311 9.74 10.97 -0.47
N GLN A 312 8.74 10.73 -1.33
CA GLN A 312 8.73 11.19 -2.71
C GLN A 312 8.07 12.57 -2.82
N MET A 313 8.59 13.41 -3.71
CA MET A 313 8.00 14.72 -3.99
C MET A 313 6.79 14.60 -4.92
N ILE A 314 5.71 15.37 -4.66
CA ILE A 314 4.54 15.43 -5.57
C ILE A 314 4.91 16.15 -6.88
N LEU A 315 5.68 17.24 -6.76
CA LEU A 315 6.24 18.04 -7.86
C LEU A 315 7.77 18.07 -7.73
N ASP A 316 8.50 18.39 -8.80
CA ASP A 316 9.96 18.50 -8.75
C ASP A 316 10.43 19.45 -7.63
N GLY A 317 11.33 18.99 -6.75
CA GLY A 317 11.66 19.69 -5.51
C GLY A 317 12.97 19.28 -4.84
N ARG A 318 13.14 19.64 -3.56
CA ARG A 318 14.41 19.41 -2.83
C ARG A 318 14.44 18.02 -2.20
N HIS A 319 15.34 17.16 -2.66
CA HIS A 319 15.62 15.85 -2.07
C HIS A 319 17.11 15.49 -2.26
N SER A 320 17.69 14.69 -1.36
CA SER A 320 19.12 14.32 -1.37
C SER A 320 19.48 13.29 -2.47
N ASP A 321 18.62 12.30 -2.69
CA ASP A 321 18.59 11.51 -3.93
C ASP A 321 17.91 12.36 -5.03
N LEU A 322 18.70 12.81 -6.02
CA LEU A 322 18.24 13.64 -7.14
C LEU A 322 17.20 12.96 -8.04
N ARG A 323 17.03 11.64 -7.96
CA ARG A 323 15.96 10.94 -8.70
C ARG A 323 14.64 11.04 -7.96
N ARG A 324 14.65 10.89 -6.62
CA ARG A 324 13.47 11.10 -5.75
C ARG A 324 13.05 12.57 -5.63
N ALA A 325 13.92 13.49 -6.04
CA ALA A 325 13.59 14.91 -6.22
C ALA A 325 12.56 15.17 -7.34
N ARG A 326 12.30 14.19 -8.23
CA ARG A 326 11.34 14.31 -9.33
C ARG A 326 9.92 13.95 -8.90
N ALA A 327 8.92 14.53 -9.57
CA ALA A 327 7.49 14.30 -9.35
C ALA A 327 7.11 12.80 -9.38
N GLY A 328 6.79 12.23 -8.22
CA GLY A 328 6.63 10.78 -8.03
C GLY A 328 5.38 10.17 -8.69
N ALA A 329 4.32 10.96 -8.87
CA ALA A 329 3.06 10.50 -9.47
C ALA A 329 3.09 10.41 -11.01
N VAL A 330 4.21 10.75 -11.66
CA VAL A 330 4.34 10.73 -13.13
C VAL A 330 5.65 10.10 -13.63
N ASN A 331 6.46 9.50 -12.74
CA ASN A 331 7.75 8.92 -13.07
C ASN A 331 7.92 7.49 -12.53
N ILE A 332 8.67 6.67 -13.25
CA ILE A 332 9.36 5.51 -12.69
C ILE A 332 10.72 6.00 -12.17
N VAL A 333 10.98 5.91 -10.87
CA VAL A 333 12.16 6.50 -10.22
C VAL A 333 13.09 5.41 -9.68
N PRO A 334 14.24 5.13 -10.35
CA PRO A 334 15.19 4.13 -9.88
C PRO A 334 16.01 4.63 -8.69
N THR A 335 16.08 3.87 -7.60
CA THR A 335 16.82 4.24 -6.38
C THR A 335 17.46 3.01 -5.74
N SER A 336 18.42 3.21 -4.84
CA SER A 336 19.02 2.13 -4.07
C SER A 336 18.08 1.64 -2.97
N THR A 337 18.19 0.36 -2.61
CA THR A 337 17.49 -0.22 -1.46
C THR A 337 18.46 -1.00 -0.57
N GLY A 338 18.28 -0.88 0.74
CA GLY A 338 18.97 -1.71 1.72
C GLY A 338 18.29 -3.06 1.95
N ALA A 339 17.07 -3.27 1.44
CA ALA A 339 16.20 -4.38 1.84
C ALA A 339 16.82 -5.77 1.62
N ALA A 340 17.44 -6.00 0.46
CA ALA A 340 18.12 -7.25 0.14
C ALA A 340 19.29 -7.55 1.08
N LYS A 341 20.08 -6.52 1.43
CA LYS A 341 21.18 -6.62 2.40
C LYS A 341 20.65 -6.82 3.83
N ALA A 342 19.49 -6.24 4.15
CA ALA A 342 18.84 -6.38 5.44
C ALA A 342 18.25 -7.78 5.69
N VAL A 343 17.98 -8.58 4.64
CA VAL A 343 17.64 -10.01 4.83
C VAL A 343 18.76 -10.75 5.55
N ALA A 344 20.02 -10.40 5.34
CA ALA A 344 21.14 -11.00 6.07
C ALA A 344 21.16 -10.70 7.59
N LEU A 345 20.34 -9.76 8.07
CA LEU A 345 20.17 -9.48 9.51
C LEU A 345 19.20 -10.48 10.17
N VAL A 346 18.34 -11.13 9.40
CA VAL A 346 17.34 -12.11 9.87
C VAL A 346 17.63 -13.54 9.37
N LEU A 347 18.41 -13.67 8.29
CA LEU A 347 18.94 -14.92 7.72
C LEU A 347 20.47 -14.79 7.53
N PRO A 348 21.29 -15.00 8.59
CA PRO A 348 22.74 -14.75 8.53
C PRO A 348 23.50 -15.59 7.48
N ASN A 349 22.98 -16.77 7.15
CA ASN A 349 23.37 -17.63 6.03
C ASN A 349 23.31 -16.95 4.64
N LEU A 350 22.55 -15.86 4.51
CA LEU A 350 22.42 -15.05 3.28
C LEU A 350 23.32 -13.80 3.28
N LYS A 351 24.21 -13.64 4.25
CA LYS A 351 25.15 -12.51 4.33
C LYS A 351 26.07 -12.44 3.11
N GLY A 352 25.99 -11.32 2.40
CA GLY A 352 26.76 -11.07 1.17
C GLY A 352 26.17 -11.72 -0.09
N LYS A 353 25.16 -12.58 0.04
CA LYS A 353 24.55 -13.31 -1.09
C LYS A 353 23.52 -12.50 -1.87
N LEU A 354 22.82 -11.57 -1.22
CA LEU A 354 21.71 -10.80 -1.81
C LEU A 354 22.03 -9.30 -1.93
N ASN A 355 21.66 -8.71 -3.07
CA ASN A 355 21.71 -7.27 -3.31
C ASN A 355 20.48 -6.85 -4.17
N GLY A 356 20.27 -5.55 -4.41
CA GLY A 356 19.14 -5.14 -5.24
C GLY A 356 18.93 -3.63 -5.40
N ILE A 357 17.91 -3.28 -6.18
CA ILE A 357 17.46 -1.90 -6.44
C ILE A 357 15.95 -1.76 -6.20
N ALA A 358 15.46 -0.53 -6.18
CA ALA A 358 14.04 -0.22 -6.18
C ALA A 358 13.67 0.69 -7.35
N LEU A 359 12.49 0.50 -7.92
CA LEU A 359 11.84 1.38 -8.88
C LEU A 359 10.60 1.93 -8.20
N ARG A 360 10.57 3.22 -7.83
CA ARG A 360 9.32 3.84 -7.36
C ARG A 360 8.40 4.05 -8.54
N VAL A 361 7.11 3.75 -8.42
CA VAL A 361 6.12 3.90 -9.49
C VAL A 361 4.89 4.70 -9.04
N PRO A 362 4.09 5.26 -9.97
CA PRO A 362 2.91 6.08 -9.68
C PRO A 362 1.70 5.39 -8.99
N THR A 363 1.89 4.29 -8.26
CA THR A 363 0.85 3.66 -7.45
C THR A 363 0.91 4.16 -6.00
N PRO A 364 -0.23 4.40 -5.34
CA PRO A 364 -0.27 4.96 -3.99
C PRO A 364 0.02 3.94 -2.88
N ASN A 365 -0.23 2.65 -3.14
CA ASN A 365 0.05 1.56 -2.23
C ASN A 365 0.12 0.22 -2.99
N VAL A 366 0.59 -0.82 -2.29
CA VAL A 366 0.99 -2.13 -2.81
C VAL A 366 2.24 -2.05 -3.67
N SER A 367 3.12 -3.03 -3.45
CA SER A 367 4.42 -3.13 -4.09
C SER A 367 4.69 -4.58 -4.45
N ILE A 368 5.69 -4.81 -5.30
CA ILE A 368 6.08 -6.14 -5.75
C ILE A 368 7.60 -6.30 -5.65
N VAL A 369 8.05 -7.51 -5.31
CA VAL A 369 9.45 -7.92 -5.42
C VAL A 369 9.58 -8.89 -6.58
N ASP A 370 10.61 -8.67 -7.38
CA ASP A 370 11.17 -9.61 -8.35
C ASP A 370 12.51 -10.10 -7.76
N LEU A 371 12.58 -11.38 -7.37
CA LEU A 371 13.76 -12.00 -6.78
C LEU A 371 14.31 -13.05 -7.74
N VAL A 372 15.57 -12.89 -8.15
CA VAL A 372 16.30 -13.88 -8.96
C VAL A 372 17.49 -14.41 -8.16
N VAL A 373 17.52 -15.71 -7.91
CA VAL A 373 18.56 -16.40 -7.14
C VAL A 373 19.16 -17.57 -7.92
N LYS A 374 20.47 -17.77 -7.74
CA LYS A 374 21.17 -19.00 -8.09
C LYS A 374 21.03 -19.98 -6.92
N THR A 375 20.58 -21.21 -7.19
CA THR A 375 20.47 -22.28 -6.20
C THR A 375 21.57 -23.32 -6.33
N ASP A 376 21.89 -24.01 -5.23
CA ASP A 376 22.82 -25.14 -5.16
C ASP A 376 22.19 -26.42 -5.71
N LYS A 377 20.94 -26.69 -5.32
CA LYS A 377 20.18 -27.85 -5.80
C LYS A 377 19.46 -27.47 -7.10
N LYS A 378 19.56 -28.36 -8.09
CA LYS A 378 18.71 -28.31 -9.29
C LYS A 378 17.24 -28.46 -8.90
N THR A 379 16.37 -27.74 -9.58
CA THR A 379 14.94 -27.63 -9.26
C THR A 379 14.10 -27.34 -10.51
N THR A 380 12.78 -27.35 -10.35
CA THR A 380 11.81 -26.97 -11.40
C THR A 380 10.83 -25.94 -10.85
N LYS A 381 10.03 -25.32 -11.74
CA LYS A 381 9.00 -24.36 -11.33
C LYS A 381 8.01 -24.99 -10.33
N GLU A 382 7.61 -26.23 -10.60
CA GLU A 382 6.63 -26.98 -9.82
C GLU A 382 7.17 -27.27 -8.42
N ALA A 383 8.45 -27.65 -8.30
CA ALA A 383 9.11 -27.87 -7.02
C ALA A 383 9.23 -26.58 -6.19
N VAL A 384 9.61 -25.46 -6.83
CA VAL A 384 9.68 -24.13 -6.19
C VAL A 384 8.30 -23.67 -5.70
N ASN A 385 7.29 -23.77 -6.57
CA ASN A 385 5.91 -23.41 -6.25
C ASN A 385 5.36 -24.29 -5.11
N ALA A 386 5.58 -25.60 -5.15
CA ALA A 386 5.14 -26.53 -4.10
C ALA A 386 5.79 -26.21 -2.74
N ALA A 387 7.08 -25.89 -2.70
CA ALA A 387 7.78 -25.51 -1.47
C ALA A 387 7.23 -24.19 -0.88
N LEU A 388 6.98 -23.18 -1.72
CA LEU A 388 6.43 -21.89 -1.30
C LEU A 388 4.98 -22.03 -0.84
N LYS A 389 4.15 -22.81 -1.54
CA LYS A 389 2.78 -23.11 -1.14
C LYS A 389 2.73 -23.89 0.18
N ALA A 390 3.55 -24.93 0.35
CA ALA A 390 3.62 -25.70 1.59
C ALA A 390 4.07 -24.84 2.78
N ALA A 391 4.96 -23.87 2.56
CA ALA A 391 5.36 -22.92 3.59
C ALA A 391 4.21 -21.94 3.96
N ALA A 392 3.50 -21.42 2.96
CA ALA A 392 2.34 -20.54 3.13
C ALA A 392 1.16 -21.23 3.83
N ASP A 393 0.86 -22.47 3.48
CA ASP A 393 -0.22 -23.26 4.11
C ASP A 393 0.16 -23.78 5.52
N GLY A 394 1.47 -23.84 5.84
CA GLY A 394 2.04 -24.37 7.07
C GLY A 394 2.74 -23.32 7.95
N PRO A 395 4.07 -23.38 8.14
CA PRO A 395 4.80 -22.61 9.16
C PRO A 395 4.70 -21.08 8.99
N LEU A 396 4.53 -20.60 7.75
CA LEU A 396 4.41 -19.19 7.40
C LEU A 396 2.96 -18.73 7.22
N LYS A 397 1.96 -19.53 7.59
CA LYS A 397 0.54 -19.14 7.48
C LYS A 397 0.24 -17.83 8.21
N GLY A 398 -0.43 -16.90 7.52
CA GLY A 398 -0.69 -15.53 7.96
C GLY A 398 0.51 -14.57 7.87
N VAL A 399 1.65 -15.04 7.33
CA VAL A 399 2.85 -14.24 7.06
C VAL A 399 3.20 -14.29 5.56
N LEU A 400 3.10 -15.48 4.95
CA LEU A 400 3.29 -15.72 3.52
C LEU A 400 1.99 -16.25 2.92
N GLY A 401 1.51 -15.60 1.86
CA GLY A 401 0.45 -16.09 0.98
C GLY A 401 1.02 -16.72 -0.28
N TYR A 402 0.18 -17.47 -0.99
CA TYR A 402 0.50 -18.04 -2.31
C TYR A 402 -0.76 -17.99 -3.19
N THR A 403 -0.63 -17.53 -4.44
CA THR A 403 -1.73 -17.48 -5.40
C THR A 403 -1.29 -17.89 -6.80
N GLU A 404 -2.21 -18.48 -7.56
CA GLU A 404 -2.10 -18.72 -9.00
C GLU A 404 -3.21 -18.01 -9.78
N LEU A 405 -3.92 -17.07 -9.15
CA LEU A 405 -4.85 -16.18 -9.82
C LEU A 405 -4.08 -15.03 -10.50
N PRO A 406 -4.48 -14.59 -11.71
CA PRO A 406 -3.82 -13.51 -12.46
C PRO A 406 -4.20 -12.13 -11.91
N LEU A 407 -3.76 -11.83 -10.69
CA LEU A 407 -4.08 -10.61 -9.93
C LEU A 407 -3.11 -9.46 -10.21
N VAL A 408 -3.54 -8.24 -9.87
CA VAL A 408 -2.75 -7.00 -10.00
C VAL A 408 -2.64 -6.26 -8.66
N SER A 409 -1.89 -5.15 -8.63
CA SER A 409 -1.53 -4.44 -7.40
C SER A 409 -2.73 -4.01 -6.54
N SER A 410 -3.87 -3.65 -7.14
CA SER A 410 -5.08 -3.26 -6.39
C SER A 410 -5.64 -4.37 -5.51
N ASP A 411 -5.40 -5.61 -5.89
CA ASP A 411 -6.09 -6.78 -5.34
C ASP A 411 -5.42 -7.26 -4.04
N PHE A 412 -4.15 -6.88 -3.84
CA PHE A 412 -3.41 -7.09 -2.60
C PHE A 412 -3.55 -5.92 -1.60
N LYS A 413 -4.41 -4.94 -1.89
CA LYS A 413 -4.60 -3.78 -1.02
C LYS A 413 -5.35 -4.20 0.25
N GLY A 414 -4.70 -4.10 1.40
CA GLY A 414 -5.24 -4.54 2.68
C GLY A 414 -5.04 -6.03 3.00
N THR A 415 -4.16 -6.76 2.29
CA THR A 415 -3.82 -8.15 2.65
C THR A 415 -2.95 -8.20 3.91
N ASP A 416 -3.27 -9.11 4.82
CA ASP A 416 -2.65 -9.21 6.15
C ASP A 416 -1.26 -9.87 6.14
N GLU A 417 -0.93 -10.60 5.07
CA GLU A 417 0.35 -11.25 4.84
C GLU A 417 1.48 -10.23 4.64
N SER A 418 2.71 -10.62 4.97
CA SER A 418 3.91 -9.83 4.65
C SER A 418 4.17 -9.80 3.15
N SER A 419 3.81 -10.89 2.45
CA SER A 419 3.76 -10.98 1.00
C SER A 419 2.93 -12.17 0.53
N THR A 420 2.50 -12.12 -0.72
CA THR A 420 1.84 -13.21 -1.44
C THR A 420 2.63 -13.55 -2.70
N VAL A 421 3.10 -14.78 -2.80
CA VAL A 421 3.83 -15.29 -3.98
C VAL A 421 2.87 -15.44 -5.16
N ASP A 422 3.32 -14.98 -6.32
CA ASP A 422 2.69 -15.24 -7.61
C ASP A 422 3.30 -16.52 -8.24
N GLY A 423 2.53 -17.61 -8.18
CA GLY A 423 2.93 -18.90 -8.72
C GLY A 423 2.96 -18.95 -10.24
N GLN A 424 2.18 -18.10 -10.92
CA GLN A 424 2.19 -18.03 -12.39
C GLN A 424 3.50 -17.41 -12.89
N LEU A 425 3.99 -16.37 -12.22
CA LEU A 425 5.19 -15.62 -12.60
C LEU A 425 6.52 -16.26 -12.16
N SER A 426 6.48 -17.35 -11.39
CA SER A 426 7.68 -18.10 -11.01
C SER A 426 8.31 -18.82 -12.22
N MET A 427 9.64 -18.77 -12.32
CA MET A 427 10.41 -19.32 -13.45
C MET A 427 11.67 -20.04 -12.94
N VAL A 428 12.09 -21.08 -13.66
CA VAL A 428 13.39 -21.72 -13.46
C VAL A 428 14.10 -21.83 -14.81
N MET A 429 15.36 -21.40 -14.85
CA MET A 429 16.21 -21.38 -16.04
C MET A 429 17.52 -22.11 -15.72
N GLY A 430 18.00 -22.96 -16.64
CA GLY A 430 19.20 -23.78 -16.41
C GLY A 430 19.08 -24.78 -15.25
N GLU A 431 17.85 -25.11 -14.82
CA GLU A 431 17.53 -25.92 -13.62
C GLU A 431 17.96 -25.32 -12.27
N ASP A 432 18.69 -24.19 -12.25
CA ASP A 432 19.31 -23.67 -11.01
C ASP A 432 19.26 -22.15 -10.84
N MET A 433 18.74 -21.40 -11.82
CA MET A 433 18.45 -19.98 -11.70
C MET A 433 16.94 -19.79 -11.55
N VAL A 434 16.52 -19.48 -10.33
CA VAL A 434 15.11 -19.38 -9.92
C VAL A 434 14.70 -17.90 -9.85
N LYS A 435 13.57 -17.57 -10.49
CA LYS A 435 12.86 -16.30 -10.34
C LYS A 435 11.57 -16.54 -9.55
N VAL A 436 11.35 -15.77 -8.49
CA VAL A 436 10.08 -15.72 -7.76
C VAL A 436 9.61 -14.28 -7.70
N VAL A 437 8.30 -14.09 -7.92
CA VAL A 437 7.64 -12.79 -7.82
C VAL A 437 6.68 -12.82 -6.62
N MET A 438 6.67 -11.76 -5.82
CA MET A 438 5.79 -11.67 -4.66
C MET A 438 5.25 -10.25 -4.46
N TRP A 439 3.93 -10.15 -4.28
CA TRP A 439 3.22 -8.91 -3.98
C TRP A 439 3.23 -8.64 -2.47
N TYR A 440 3.17 -7.39 -2.05
CA TYR A 440 3.01 -7.02 -0.65
C TYR A 440 2.34 -5.65 -0.49
N ASP A 441 1.36 -5.55 0.41
CA ASP A 441 0.89 -4.25 0.88
C ASP A 441 1.97 -3.63 1.78
N ASN A 442 2.70 -2.67 1.20
CA ASN A 442 3.82 -2.01 1.86
C ASN A 442 3.42 -1.11 3.05
N GLU A 443 2.12 -0.92 3.29
CA GLU A 443 1.61 -0.21 4.46
C GLU A 443 0.82 -1.14 5.41
N TRP A 444 -0.14 -1.91 4.91
CA TRP A 444 -1.05 -2.74 5.73
C TRP A 444 -0.39 -4.01 6.25
N GLY A 445 0.09 -4.88 5.37
CA GLY A 445 0.81 -6.11 5.75
C GLY A 445 2.05 -5.80 6.62
N TYR A 446 2.76 -4.70 6.31
CA TYR A 446 3.83 -4.21 7.19
C TYR A 446 3.33 -3.74 8.58
N SER A 447 2.19 -3.05 8.65
CA SER A 447 1.59 -2.64 9.93
C SER A 447 1.08 -3.82 10.76
N GLN A 448 0.55 -4.87 10.11
CA GLN A 448 0.25 -6.14 10.77
C GLN A 448 1.51 -6.75 11.37
N ARG A 449 2.65 -6.76 10.65
CA ARG A 449 3.95 -7.20 11.22
C ARG A 449 4.46 -6.33 12.36
N VAL A 450 4.20 -5.01 12.36
CA VAL A 450 4.51 -4.15 13.51
C VAL A 450 3.66 -4.52 14.73
N VAL A 451 2.36 -4.80 14.55
CA VAL A 451 1.49 -5.29 15.64
C VAL A 451 1.97 -6.65 16.14
N ASP A 452 2.30 -7.58 15.23
CA ASP A 452 2.78 -8.92 15.55
C ASP A 452 4.12 -8.89 16.33
N LEU A 453 5.11 -8.11 15.88
CA LEU A 453 6.38 -7.96 16.61
C LEU A 453 6.18 -7.27 17.96
N THR A 454 5.30 -6.27 18.03
CA THR A 454 4.94 -5.63 19.31
C THR A 454 4.28 -6.62 20.25
N ALA A 455 3.47 -7.57 19.74
CA ALA A 455 2.90 -8.66 20.52
C ALA A 455 3.98 -9.65 21.02
N VAL A 456 4.97 -10.00 20.19
CA VAL A 456 6.13 -10.82 20.61
C VAL A 456 6.90 -10.14 21.75
N VAL A 457 7.11 -8.83 21.67
CA VAL A 457 7.76 -8.04 22.74
C VAL A 457 6.88 -8.00 23.99
N ALA A 458 5.58 -7.69 23.87
CA ALA A 458 4.64 -7.60 24.98
C ALA A 458 4.45 -8.93 25.73
N GLY A 459 4.42 -10.05 25.01
CA GLY A 459 4.31 -11.39 25.59
C GLY A 459 5.55 -11.87 26.36
N LYS A 460 6.69 -11.16 26.26
CA LYS A 460 7.93 -11.40 27.01
C LYS A 460 8.23 -10.30 28.05
N LEU A 461 7.24 -9.46 28.39
CA LEU A 461 7.23 -8.48 29.50
C LEU A 461 6.27 -8.94 30.63
#